data_AF-A0A1F0IR42-F1
#
_entry.id   AF-A0A1F0IR42-F1
#
_cell.length_a   1.000
_cell.length_b   1.000
_cell.length_c   1.000
_cell.angle_alpha   90.00
_cell.angle_beta   90.00
_cell.angle_gamma   90.00
#
_symmetry.space_group_name_H-M   'P 1'
#
loop_
_entity.id
_entity.type
_entity.pdbx_description
1 polymer ?
#
loop_
_entity_poly.entity_id
_entity_poly.type
_entity_poly.pdbx_seq_one_letter_code
_entity_poly.pdbx_strand_id
1 'polypeptide(L)' 'MTEFDAYLHSSDKYKEMDKVINQLVERGLMATPTIIINDRLVYVTNSYEELSRLLEYEL' A
#
# COMPACT_ATOMS: atom_id res chain seq x y z
N MET A 1 -13.62 27.21 -5.56
CA MET A 1 -13.12 26.00 -4.90
C MET A 1 -13.35 24.86 -5.86
N THR A 2 -12.29 24.18 -6.28
CA THR A 2 -12.40 23.09 -7.25
C THR A 2 -13.01 21.85 -6.60
N GLU A 3 -13.54 20.92 -7.39
CA GLU A 3 -13.99 19.62 -6.88
C GLU A 3 -12.85 18.88 -6.15
N PHE A 4 -11.62 19.03 -6.65
CA PHE A 4 -10.42 18.50 -6.01
C PHE A 4 -10.16 19.11 -4.62
N ASP A 5 -10.29 20.43 -4.47
CA ASP A 5 -10.15 21.08 -3.15
C ASP A 5 -11.21 20.58 -2.17
N ALA A 6 -12.46 20.43 -2.63
CA ALA A 6 -13.55 19.92 -1.80
C ALA A 6 -13.29 18.46 -1.38
N TYR A 7 -12.72 17.65 -2.27
CA TYR A 7 -12.30 16.29 -1.97
C TYR A 7 -11.17 16.24 -0.92
N LEU A 8 -10.14 17.07 -1.10
CA LEU A 8 -8.97 17.11 -0.22
C LEU A 8 -9.33 17.54 1.21
N HIS A 9 -10.36 18.36 1.37
CA HIS A 9 -10.84 18.83 2.68
C HIS A 9 -12.04 18.04 3.23
N SER A 10 -12.43 16.94 2.59
CA SER A 10 -13.55 16.11 3.04
C SER A 10 -13.15 15.19 4.20
N SER A 11 -13.77 15.38 5.36
CA SER A 11 -13.55 14.54 6.55
C SER A 11 -13.95 13.09 6.33
N ASP A 12 -14.98 12.83 5.54
CA ASP A 12 -15.41 11.46 5.23
C ASP A 12 -14.40 10.74 4.34
N LYS A 13 -13.69 11.46 3.46
CA LYS A 13 -12.58 10.90 2.68
C LYS A 13 -11.37 10.53 3.53
N TYR A 14 -11.07 11.33 4.56
CA TYR A 14 -10.05 10.95 5.54
C TYR A 14 -10.42 9.66 6.31
N LYS A 15 -11.68 9.51 6.73
CA LYS A 15 -12.15 8.27 7.40
C LYS A 15 -12.05 7.05 6.48
N GLU A 16 -12.40 7.19 5.20
CA GLU A 16 -12.23 6.12 4.21
C GLU A 16 -10.76 5.72 4.08
N MET A 17 -9.84 6.70 4.03
CA MET A 17 -8.41 6.46 3.96
C MET A 17 -7.86 5.77 5.22
N ASP A 18 -8.25 6.23 6.41
CA ASP A 18 -7.84 5.62 7.69
C ASP A 18 -8.29 4.16 7.79
N LYS A 19 -9.50 3.84 7.30
CA LYS A 19 -9.98 2.46 7.24
C LYS A 19 -9.08 1.59 6.38
N VAL A 20 -8.68 2.06 5.19
CA VAL A 20 -7.76 1.32 4.31
C VAL A 20 -6.40 1.15 4.97
N ILE A 21 -5.85 2.20 5.59
CA ILE A 21 -4.58 2.13 6.32
C ILE A 21 -4.64 1.09 7.43
N ASN A 22 -5.70 1.10 8.25
CA ASN A 22 -5.89 0.13 9.34
C ASN A 22 -5.95 -1.30 8.80
N GLN A 23 -6.67 -1.54 7.70
CA GLN A 23 -6.71 -2.86 7.06
C GLN A 23 -5.33 -3.32 6.57
N LEU A 24 -4.49 -2.41 6.06
CA LEU A 24 -3.13 -2.74 5.65
C LEU A 24 -2.23 -3.06 6.84
N VAL A 25 -2.36 -2.30 7.94
CA VAL A 25 -1.63 -2.56 9.20
C VAL A 25 -2.04 -3.89 9.82
N GLU A 26 -3.34 -4.22 9.83
CA GLU A 26 -3.86 -5.52 10.28
C GLU A 26 -3.30 -6.69 9.46
N ARG A 27 -2.99 -6.47 8.18
CA ARG A 27 -2.33 -7.46 7.30
C ARG A 27 -0.81 -7.54 7.52
N GLY A 28 -0.23 -6.71 8.38
CA GLY A 28 1.20 -6.70 8.68
C GLY A 28 2.03 -5.67 7.90
N LEU A 29 1.41 -4.76 7.14
CA LEU A 29 2.14 -3.69 6.43
C LEU A 29 2.56 -2.63 7.44
N MET A 30 3.86 -2.64 7.79
CA MET A 30 4.42 -1.77 8.84
C MET A 30 5.36 -0.68 8.31
N ALA A 31 5.76 -0.76 7.04
CA ALA A 31 6.73 0.15 6.45
C ALA A 31 6.45 0.40 4.96
N THR A 32 6.94 1.54 4.47
CA THR A 32 6.85 1.93 3.07
C THR A 32 8.25 2.13 2.49
N PRO A 33 8.53 1.73 1.23
CA PRO A 33 7.61 1.10 0.29
C PRO A 33 7.43 -0.40 0.56
N THR A 34 6.21 -0.92 0.40
CA THR A 34 5.88 -2.35 0.47
C THR A 34 5.06 -2.73 -0.77
N ILE A 35 5.43 -3.84 -1.41
CA ILE A 35 4.69 -4.45 -2.51
C ILE A 35 4.04 -5.73 -1.98
N ILE A 36 2.79 -6.01 -2.40
CA ILE A 36 2.08 -7.25 -2.03
C ILE A 36 1.97 -8.14 -3.27
N ILE A 37 2.55 -9.35 -3.23
CA ILE A 37 2.51 -10.35 -4.32
C ILE A 37 2.04 -11.67 -3.73
N ASN A 38 0.95 -12.25 -4.25
CA ASN A 38 0.38 -13.52 -3.78
C ASN A 38 0.27 -13.62 -2.25
N ASP A 39 -0.33 -12.59 -1.63
CA ASP A 39 -0.47 -12.42 -0.16
C ASP A 39 0.85 -12.29 0.64
N ARG A 40 2.00 -12.21 -0.03
CA ARG A 40 3.29 -11.92 0.61
C ARG A 40 3.56 -10.43 0.61
N LEU A 41 3.97 -9.92 1.77
CA LEU A 41 4.46 -8.56 1.94
C LEU A 41 5.96 -8.51 1.65
N VAL A 42 6.35 -7.83 0.58
CA VAL A 42 7.75 -7.60 0.24
C VAL A 42 8.08 -6.15 0.54
N TYR A 43 8.86 -5.94 1.61
CA TYR A 43 9.42 -4.63 1.88
C TYR A 43 10.46 -4.32 0.79
N VAL A 44 10.26 -3.22 0.07
CA VAL A 44 11.13 -2.85 -1.04
C VAL A 44 12.43 -2.30 -0.45
N THR A 45 13.36 -3.21 -0.22
CA THR A 45 14.78 -2.88 -0.18
C THR A 45 15.21 -2.60 -1.63
N ASN A 46 16.29 -1.85 -1.87
CA ASN A 46 16.78 -1.53 -3.23
C ASN A 46 17.24 -2.78 -4.05
N SER A 47 16.84 -3.98 -3.65
CA SER A 47 17.14 -5.26 -4.31
C SER A 47 16.04 -5.62 -5.32
N TYR A 48 16.13 -5.01 -6.51
CA TYR A 48 15.29 -5.40 -7.66
C TYR A 48 15.43 -6.87 -8.04
N GLU A 49 16.59 -7.48 -7.77
CA GLU A 49 16.86 -8.89 -8.04
C GLU A 49 15.97 -9.83 -7.21
N GLU A 50 15.76 -9.51 -5.94
CA GLU A 50 14.88 -10.30 -5.05
C GLU A 50 13.42 -10.20 -5.50
N LEU A 51 12.97 -9.00 -5.90
CA LEU A 51 11.62 -8.79 -6.44
C LEU A 51 11.39 -9.56 -7.73
N SER A 52 12.31 -9.47 -8.70
CA SER A 52 12.21 -10.20 -9.96
C SER A 52 12.18 -11.71 -9.74
N ARG A 53 13.02 -12.22 -8.82
CA ARG A 53 13.00 -13.64 -8.45
C ARG A 53 11.65 -14.04 -7.87
N LEU A 54 11.12 -13.30 -6.90
CA LEU A 54 9.81 -13.64 -6.32
C LEU A 54 8.69 -13.65 -7.36
N LEU A 55 8.71 -12.75 -8.34
CA LEU A 55 7.75 -12.73 -9.43
C LEU A 55 7.89 -13.95 -10.36
N GLU A 56 9.12 -14.35 -10.71
CA GLU A 56 9.36 -15.50 -11.61
C GLU A 56 9.00 -16.86 -11.00
N TYR A 57 9.16 -17.03 -9.69
CA TYR A 57 8.89 -18.32 -9.02
C TYR A 57 7.44 -18.47 -8.56
N GLU A 58 6.70 -17.37 -8.40
CA GLU A 58 5.36 -17.38 -7.77
C GLU A 58 4.21 -17.07 -8.76
N LEU A 59 4.50 -16.58 -9.97
CA LEU A 59 3.54 -16.43 -11.08
C LEU A 59 3.59 -17.62 -12.03
#